data_AF-A0A936KYH8-F1
#
_entry.id   AF-A0A936KYH8-F1
#
_cell.length_a   1.000
_cell.length_b   1.000
_cell.length_c   1.000
_cell.angle_alpha   90.00
_cell.angle_beta   90.00
_cell.angle_gamma   90.00
#
_symmetry.space_group_name_H-M   'P 1'
#
loop_
_entity.id
_entity.type
_entity.pdbx_description
1 polymer ?
#
loop_
_entity_poly.entity_id
_entity_poly.type
_entity_poly.pdbx_seq_one_letter_code
_entity_poly.pdbx_strand_id
1 'polypeptide(L)'
;MICLIALFFTAYTQAAQTASVNVDTAIFQARTDQVLQGTSFNREAAFSVNQTTGGILVSLQVNGKQFLFTYGSISFKTKQLDSLQLLPDSPEQNKKTKADQLAFSALYRQLQPQLNQLSPLENGLLTSLDYLLNMIPINGSFSTINFKKAEAATLFQPQAFVNTCNQRGKAVSGSFDDFFKTYTQTKTVGNPASACLGRCGVGCVQSEPQLRKRQYTQQCFNHDLCVGQFGTTLGFCSDEFTAASDDYLNAPNCSFYVIGKWRQTFDWECNGAPVTVTISHFASQRFSTSTGLTGTWSVTGNKIVRTYDNGIKNNGTIAETNMKISGSMTNAQGRKGCFNDSYLTTQPL
;
A
#
# COMPACT_ATOMS: atom_id res chain seq x y z
N MET A 1 -19.19 -16.45 70.31
CA MET A 1 -18.80 -17.38 69.22
C MET A 1 -18.77 -16.57 67.94
N ILE A 2 -17.63 -15.95 67.62
CA ILE A 2 -17.42 -15.11 66.42
C ILE A 2 -16.18 -15.68 65.75
N CYS A 3 -16.35 -16.22 64.54
CA CYS A 3 -15.30 -16.86 63.76
C CYS A 3 -14.63 -15.80 62.88
N LEU A 4 -13.35 -15.50 63.15
CA LEU A 4 -12.52 -14.63 62.32
C LEU A 4 -11.95 -15.47 61.16
N ILE A 5 -12.33 -15.15 59.92
CA ILE A 5 -11.70 -15.69 58.72
C ILE A 5 -10.60 -14.72 58.29
N ALA A 6 -9.34 -15.13 58.44
CA ALA A 6 -8.18 -14.41 57.92
C ALA A 6 -7.96 -14.81 56.45
N LEU A 7 -8.16 -13.88 55.52
CA LEU A 7 -7.82 -14.01 54.11
C LEU A 7 -6.36 -13.58 53.88
N PHE A 8 -5.49 -14.55 53.61
CA PHE A 8 -4.13 -14.29 53.13
C PHE A 8 -4.16 -14.10 51.61
N PHE A 9 -3.80 -12.89 51.16
CA PHE A 9 -3.51 -12.61 49.74
C PHE A 9 -2.01 -12.78 49.50
N THR A 10 -1.62 -13.87 48.83
CA THR A 10 -0.26 -14.05 48.32
C THR A 10 -0.17 -13.38 46.94
N ALA A 11 0.54 -12.25 46.86
CA ALA A 11 0.85 -11.59 45.59
C ALA A 11 1.89 -12.41 44.82
N TYR A 12 1.46 -13.06 43.74
CA TYR A 12 2.37 -13.70 42.77
C TYR A 12 2.89 -12.63 41.81
N THR A 13 4.15 -12.25 41.94
CA THR A 13 4.87 -11.46 40.93
C THR A 13 5.38 -12.41 39.83
N GLN A 14 4.63 -12.53 38.73
CA GLN A 14 5.18 -13.12 37.51
C GLN A 14 6.11 -12.09 36.86
N ALA A 15 7.41 -12.37 36.90
CA ALA A 15 8.37 -11.70 36.05
C ALA A 15 7.99 -11.99 34.59
N ALA A 16 7.65 -10.94 33.84
CA ALA A 16 7.43 -11.03 32.40
C ALA A 16 8.75 -11.43 31.73
N GLN A 17 8.92 -12.72 31.46
CA GLN A 17 9.90 -13.19 30.47
C GLN A 17 9.48 -12.59 29.14
N THR A 18 10.22 -11.58 28.68
CA THR A 18 10.23 -11.19 27.27
C THR A 18 10.72 -12.39 26.47
N ALA A 19 9.78 -13.21 26.01
CA ALA A 19 10.05 -14.21 24.99
C ALA A 19 10.63 -13.45 23.79
N SER A 20 11.92 -13.64 23.51
CA SER A 20 12.47 -13.25 22.22
C SER A 20 11.72 -14.09 21.20
N VAL A 21 10.78 -13.46 20.49
CA VAL A 21 10.17 -14.05 19.30
C VAL A 21 11.35 -14.38 18.39
N ASN A 22 11.70 -15.67 18.28
CA ASN A 22 12.56 -16.13 17.22
C ASN A 22 11.85 -15.71 15.94
N VAL A 23 12.38 -14.68 15.30
CA VAL A 23 11.83 -14.23 14.02
C VAL A 23 12.23 -15.33 13.06
N ASP A 24 11.29 -16.21 12.73
CA ASP A 24 11.48 -17.26 11.73
C ASP A 24 12.07 -16.61 10.47
N THR A 25 13.34 -16.87 10.16
CA THR A 25 14.04 -16.27 9.02
C THR A 25 14.03 -17.21 7.83
N ALA A 26 13.97 -16.64 6.62
CA ALA A 26 14.21 -17.38 5.39
C ALA A 26 15.63 -17.96 5.39
N ILE A 27 15.80 -19.14 4.80
CA ILE A 27 17.05 -19.91 4.79
C ILE A 27 17.69 -19.74 3.41
N PHE A 28 18.83 -19.07 3.34
CA PHE A 28 19.59 -18.93 2.09
C PHE A 28 20.47 -20.16 1.83
N GLN A 29 20.38 -20.69 0.61
CA GLN A 29 21.28 -21.73 0.08
C GLN A 29 22.41 -21.12 -0.75
N ALA A 30 22.13 -20.03 -1.46
CA ALA A 30 23.10 -19.22 -2.18
C ALA A 30 22.73 -17.74 -2.09
N ARG A 31 23.72 -16.86 -1.91
CA ARG A 31 23.54 -15.41 -1.88
C ARG A 31 24.80 -14.73 -2.41
N THR A 32 24.87 -14.62 -3.74
CA THR A 32 25.95 -13.95 -4.47
C THR A 32 25.37 -12.79 -5.30
N ASP A 33 26.22 -12.10 -6.05
CA ASP A 33 25.85 -11.08 -7.01
C ASP A 33 25.15 -11.63 -8.26
N GLN A 34 25.33 -12.93 -8.57
CA GLN A 34 24.74 -13.61 -9.73
C GLN A 34 23.59 -14.56 -9.39
N VAL A 35 23.56 -15.10 -8.17
CA VAL A 35 22.57 -16.09 -7.75
C VAL A 35 22.07 -15.80 -6.34
N LEU A 36 20.76 -15.82 -6.16
CA LEU A 36 20.10 -15.77 -4.86
C LEU A 36 19.12 -16.94 -4.75
N GLN A 37 19.32 -17.86 -3.82
CA GLN A 37 18.49 -19.06 -3.67
C GLN A 37 18.22 -19.37 -2.21
N GLY A 38 17.03 -19.86 -1.90
CA GLY A 38 16.67 -20.27 -0.54
C GLY A 38 15.24 -20.77 -0.41
N THR A 39 14.80 -20.91 0.85
CA THR A 39 13.44 -21.31 1.21
C THR A 39 12.89 -20.43 2.33
N SER A 40 11.57 -20.41 2.49
CA SER A 40 10.95 -19.96 3.73
C SER A 40 11.39 -20.84 4.89
N PHE A 41 11.28 -20.32 6.12
CA PHE A 41 11.61 -21.06 7.34
C PHE A 41 10.90 -22.42 7.43
N ASN A 42 9.59 -22.43 7.14
CA ASN A 42 8.74 -23.61 7.15
C ASN A 42 8.83 -24.46 5.86
N ARG A 43 9.68 -24.08 4.90
CA ARG A 43 9.90 -24.75 3.61
C ARG A 43 8.66 -24.89 2.72
N GLU A 44 7.60 -24.11 2.98
CA GLU A 44 6.41 -24.04 2.12
C GLU A 44 6.66 -23.26 0.83
N ALA A 45 7.68 -22.39 0.83
CA ALA A 45 8.08 -21.61 -0.32
C ALA A 45 9.59 -21.79 -0.61
N ALA A 46 9.94 -21.93 -1.88
CA ALA A 46 11.32 -21.86 -2.35
C ALA A 46 11.47 -20.69 -3.34
N PHE A 47 12.66 -20.09 -3.38
CA PHE A 47 12.96 -19.00 -4.29
C PHE A 47 14.33 -19.19 -4.94
N SER A 48 14.45 -18.73 -6.18
CA SER A 48 15.71 -18.62 -6.91
C SER A 48 15.68 -17.36 -7.77
N VAL A 49 16.76 -16.60 -7.77
CA VAL A 49 17.00 -15.46 -8.64
C VAL A 49 18.32 -15.69 -9.33
N ASN A 50 18.32 -15.64 -10.66
CA ASN A 50 19.53 -15.84 -11.45
C ASN A 50 19.73 -14.64 -12.38
N GLN A 51 20.93 -14.07 -12.34
CA GLN A 51 21.36 -13.14 -13.37
C GLN A 51 21.72 -13.93 -14.62
N THR A 52 21.15 -13.52 -15.74
CA THR A 52 21.39 -14.08 -17.08
C THR A 52 21.97 -13.01 -17.98
N THR A 53 22.51 -13.40 -19.13
CA THR A 53 23.01 -12.45 -20.14
C THR A 53 21.93 -11.46 -20.60
N GLY A 54 20.65 -11.85 -20.55
CA GLY A 54 19.51 -11.03 -20.99
C GLY A 54 18.82 -10.23 -19.88
N GLY A 55 19.17 -10.43 -18.61
CA GLY A 55 18.47 -9.81 -17.47
C GLY A 55 18.40 -10.69 -16.23
N ILE A 56 17.33 -10.61 -15.46
CA ILE A 56 17.14 -11.36 -14.20
C ILE A 56 15.93 -12.29 -14.33
N LEU A 57 16.10 -13.54 -13.92
CA LEU A 57 15.03 -14.54 -13.81
C LEU A 57 14.74 -14.82 -12.33
N VAL A 58 13.53 -14.52 -11.87
CA VAL A 58 13.06 -14.89 -10.53
C VAL A 58 12.10 -16.07 -10.65
N SER A 59 12.32 -17.11 -9.86
CA SER A 59 11.45 -18.28 -9.73
C SER A 59 11.00 -18.40 -8.28
N LEU A 60 9.69 -18.45 -8.07
CA LEU A 60 9.06 -18.69 -6.77
C LEU A 60 8.24 -19.97 -6.83
N GLN A 61 8.58 -20.96 -5.99
CA GLN A 61 7.85 -22.22 -5.91
C GLN A 61 7.05 -22.29 -4.62
N VAL A 62 5.73 -22.47 -4.72
CA VAL A 62 4.80 -22.51 -3.57
C VAL A 62 3.69 -23.51 -3.86
N ASN A 63 3.39 -24.41 -2.91
CA ASN A 63 2.28 -25.38 -3.01
C ASN A 63 2.24 -26.16 -4.34
N GLY A 64 3.41 -26.58 -4.84
CA GLY A 64 3.53 -27.33 -6.10
C GLY A 64 3.42 -26.49 -7.38
N LYS A 65 3.31 -25.16 -7.27
CA LYS A 65 3.29 -24.21 -8.40
C LYS A 65 4.60 -23.47 -8.50
N GLN A 66 4.97 -23.08 -9.71
CA GLN A 66 6.13 -22.24 -9.97
C GLN A 66 5.70 -20.95 -10.68
N PHE A 67 6.06 -19.82 -10.10
CA PHE A 67 5.84 -18.47 -10.64
C PHE A 67 7.18 -17.94 -11.15
N LEU A 68 7.26 -17.70 -12.45
CA LEU A 68 8.47 -17.28 -13.14
C LEU A 68 8.34 -15.82 -13.59
N PHE A 69 9.26 -14.97 -13.15
CA PHE A 69 9.33 -13.56 -13.51
C PHE A 69 10.58 -13.32 -14.32
N THR A 70 10.43 -12.68 -15.47
CA THR A 70 11.55 -12.26 -16.30
C THR A 70 11.66 -10.75 -16.29
N TYR A 71 12.84 -10.26 -15.97
CA TYR A 71 13.20 -8.84 -16.01
C TYR A 71 14.30 -8.65 -17.04
N GLY A 72 14.12 -7.76 -18.01
CA GLY A 72 15.17 -7.42 -18.97
C GLY A 72 16.30 -6.65 -18.30
N SER A 73 17.49 -6.68 -18.91
CA SER A 73 18.69 -5.99 -18.42
C SER A 73 18.51 -4.46 -18.25
N ILE A 74 17.66 -3.83 -19.07
CA ILE A 74 17.28 -2.42 -18.97
C ILE A 74 16.09 -2.25 -18.01
N SER A 75 15.06 -3.10 -18.15
CA SER A 75 13.82 -3.10 -17.37
C SER A 75 14.09 -3.21 -15.86
N PHE A 76 15.16 -3.90 -15.46
CA PHE A 76 15.48 -4.07 -14.05
C PHE A 76 15.87 -2.76 -13.34
N LYS A 77 16.60 -1.85 -14.01
CA LYS A 77 16.96 -0.54 -13.44
C LYS A 77 15.74 0.39 -13.33
N THR A 78 14.76 0.22 -14.21
CA THR A 78 13.50 0.96 -14.24
C THR A 78 12.36 0.23 -13.52
N LYS A 79 12.65 -0.90 -12.85
CA LYS A 79 11.68 -1.79 -12.18
C LYS A 79 10.59 -2.37 -13.09
N GLN A 80 10.74 -2.31 -14.41
CA GLN A 80 9.77 -2.89 -15.34
C GLN A 80 9.91 -4.41 -15.41
N LEU A 81 8.78 -5.10 -15.26
CA LEU A 81 8.67 -6.55 -15.39
C LEU A 81 8.39 -6.88 -16.86
N ASP A 82 9.14 -7.79 -17.48
CA ASP A 82 8.92 -8.14 -18.89
C ASP A 82 7.81 -9.19 -19.04
N SER A 83 7.83 -10.21 -18.19
CA SER A 83 6.82 -11.26 -18.17
C SER A 83 6.67 -11.92 -16.81
N LEU A 84 5.46 -12.42 -16.55
CA LEU A 84 5.12 -13.30 -15.44
C LEU A 84 4.43 -14.55 -15.99
N GLN A 85 4.95 -15.73 -15.69
CA GLN A 85 4.42 -17.02 -16.10
C GLN A 85 4.14 -17.92 -14.89
N LEU A 86 3.06 -18.70 -14.95
CA LEU A 86 2.70 -19.70 -13.95
C LEU A 86 2.83 -21.11 -14.56
N LEU A 87 3.48 -22.01 -13.82
CA LEU A 87 3.72 -23.40 -14.21
C LEU A 87 3.26 -24.38 -13.11
N PRO A 88 2.73 -25.57 -13.48
CA PRO A 88 2.39 -25.99 -14.83
C PRO A 88 1.19 -25.20 -15.37
N ASP A 89 1.18 -24.97 -16.69
CA ASP A 89 0.11 -24.22 -17.36
C ASP A 89 -1.14 -25.11 -17.50
N SER A 90 -2.00 -25.14 -16.48
CA SER A 90 -3.32 -25.76 -16.56
C SER A 90 -4.41 -24.84 -15.99
N PRO A 91 -5.58 -24.72 -16.62
CA PRO A 91 -6.64 -23.81 -16.18
C PRO A 91 -7.08 -24.03 -14.71
N GLU A 92 -7.07 -25.27 -14.21
CA GLU A 92 -7.41 -25.56 -12.82
C GLU A 92 -6.29 -25.16 -11.83
N GLN A 93 -5.02 -25.24 -12.23
CA GLN A 93 -3.87 -24.96 -11.35
C GLN A 93 -3.36 -23.52 -11.47
N ASN A 94 -3.74 -22.82 -12.54
CA ASN A 94 -3.35 -21.45 -12.87
C ASN A 94 -4.03 -20.38 -12.00
N LYS A 95 -4.48 -20.72 -10.78
CA LYS A 95 -5.12 -19.79 -9.86
C LYS A 95 -4.25 -19.56 -8.64
N LYS A 96 -4.08 -18.30 -8.23
CA LYS A 96 -3.48 -17.98 -6.94
C LYS A 96 -4.47 -18.27 -5.81
N THR A 97 -4.19 -19.24 -4.95
CA THR A 97 -5.07 -19.62 -3.85
C THR A 97 -4.82 -18.78 -2.58
N LYS A 98 -5.69 -18.92 -1.58
CA LYS A 98 -5.48 -18.32 -0.25
C LYS A 98 -4.24 -18.90 0.45
N ALA A 99 -3.96 -20.20 0.27
CA ALA A 99 -2.76 -20.83 0.81
C ALA A 99 -1.49 -20.23 0.17
N ASP A 100 -1.50 -20.00 -1.14
CA ASP A 100 -0.40 -19.34 -1.85
C ASP A 100 -0.17 -17.93 -1.30
N GLN A 101 -1.23 -17.14 -1.11
CA GLN A 101 -1.15 -15.79 -0.52
C GLN A 101 -0.49 -15.79 0.87
N LEU A 102 -0.85 -16.76 1.72
CA LEU A 102 -0.29 -16.87 3.07
C LEU A 102 1.19 -17.22 3.04
N ALA A 103 1.59 -18.18 2.19
CA ALA A 103 2.98 -18.57 2.00
C ALA A 103 3.83 -17.41 1.45
N PHE A 104 3.35 -16.67 0.44
CA PHE A 104 4.03 -15.48 -0.06
C PHE A 104 4.15 -14.39 1.00
N SER A 105 3.11 -14.17 1.80
CA SER A 105 3.12 -13.14 2.84
C SER A 105 4.10 -13.48 3.95
N ALA A 106 4.18 -14.77 4.32
CA ALA A 106 5.17 -15.28 5.25
C ALA A 106 6.57 -15.08 4.66
N LEU A 107 6.86 -15.58 3.46
CA LEU A 107 8.16 -15.44 2.81
C LEU A 107 8.60 -13.97 2.70
N TYR A 108 7.70 -13.07 2.32
CA TYR A 108 7.99 -11.63 2.24
C TYR A 108 8.44 -11.07 3.60
N ARG A 109 7.68 -11.35 4.68
CA ARG A 109 8.02 -10.89 6.04
C ARG A 109 9.35 -11.46 6.53
N GLN A 110 9.68 -12.70 6.13
CA GLN A 110 10.94 -13.34 6.49
C GLN A 110 12.13 -12.73 5.74
N LEU A 111 11.97 -12.41 4.45
CA LEU A 111 13.03 -11.84 3.62
C LEU A 111 13.27 -10.36 3.88
N GLN A 112 12.21 -9.56 4.02
CA GLN A 112 12.31 -8.10 4.13
C GLN A 112 13.36 -7.60 5.16
N PRO A 113 13.42 -8.09 6.41
CA PRO A 113 14.43 -7.63 7.36
C PRO A 113 15.85 -8.11 7.03
N GLN A 114 16.00 -9.19 6.27
CA GLN A 114 17.29 -9.79 5.89
C GLN A 114 17.88 -9.19 4.61
N LEU A 115 17.04 -8.58 3.77
CA LEU A 115 17.40 -7.92 2.53
C LEU A 115 17.51 -6.42 2.80
N ASN A 116 18.64 -6.02 3.36
CA ASN A 116 18.93 -4.65 3.82
C ASN A 116 19.86 -3.87 2.86
N GLN A 117 20.40 -4.53 1.84
CA GLN A 117 21.25 -3.93 0.81
C GLN A 117 20.71 -4.41 -0.52
N LEU A 118 19.85 -3.59 -1.16
CA LEU A 118 19.15 -3.96 -2.39
C LEU A 118 20.12 -4.11 -3.57
N SER A 119 20.92 -5.17 -3.55
CA SER A 119 21.53 -5.68 -4.75
C SER A 119 20.41 -5.93 -5.77
N PRO A 120 20.72 -5.84 -7.06
CA PRO A 120 19.72 -6.10 -8.10
C PRO A 120 18.90 -7.37 -7.86
N LEU A 121 19.52 -8.49 -7.49
CA LEU A 121 18.78 -9.74 -7.29
C LEU A 121 17.78 -9.67 -6.12
N GLU A 122 18.20 -9.07 -5.00
CA GLU A 122 17.35 -8.93 -3.81
C GLU A 122 16.14 -8.03 -4.06
N ASN A 123 16.33 -6.93 -4.80
CA ASN A 123 15.23 -6.06 -5.21
C ASN A 123 14.28 -6.73 -6.21
N GLY A 124 14.80 -7.53 -7.14
CA GLY A 124 13.97 -8.32 -8.07
C GLY A 124 13.07 -9.31 -7.34
N LEU A 125 13.62 -10.03 -6.35
CA LEU A 125 12.87 -10.96 -5.52
C LEU A 125 11.74 -10.28 -4.74
N LEU A 126 12.05 -9.21 -4.01
CA LEU A 126 11.04 -8.47 -3.24
C LEU A 126 9.97 -7.86 -4.14
N THR A 127 10.35 -7.35 -5.31
CA THR A 127 9.40 -6.81 -6.30
C THR A 127 8.49 -7.91 -6.87
N SER A 128 9.03 -9.09 -7.17
CA SER A 128 8.24 -10.24 -7.64
C SER A 128 7.22 -10.70 -6.60
N LEU A 129 7.64 -10.82 -5.33
CA LEU A 129 6.73 -11.17 -4.24
C LEU A 129 5.65 -10.10 -4.04
N ASP A 130 6.04 -8.83 -4.12
CA ASP A 130 5.11 -7.72 -3.98
C ASP A 130 4.05 -7.71 -5.10
N TYR A 131 4.43 -8.04 -6.34
CA TYR A 131 3.50 -8.26 -7.44
C TYR A 131 2.49 -9.37 -7.14
N LEU A 132 2.97 -10.53 -6.69
CA LEU A 132 2.08 -11.64 -6.36
C LEU A 132 1.13 -11.24 -5.25
N LEU A 133 1.63 -10.59 -4.20
CA LEU A 133 0.82 -10.23 -3.04
C LEU A 133 -0.24 -9.18 -3.36
N ASN A 134 0.11 -8.19 -4.18
CA ASN A 134 -0.66 -6.97 -4.30
C ASN A 134 -1.30 -6.74 -5.67
N MET A 135 -0.89 -7.41 -6.73
CA MET A 135 -1.52 -7.21 -8.05
C MET A 135 -2.37 -8.41 -8.44
N ILE A 136 -1.88 -9.62 -8.19
CA ILE A 136 -2.64 -10.83 -8.52
C ILE A 136 -3.67 -11.11 -7.41
N PRO A 137 -4.99 -11.09 -7.67
CA PRO A 137 -5.99 -11.37 -6.64
C PRO A 137 -6.02 -12.86 -6.29
N ILE A 138 -6.57 -13.18 -5.11
CA ILE A 138 -6.93 -14.56 -4.78
C ILE A 138 -7.97 -15.04 -5.80
N ASN A 139 -7.82 -16.26 -6.31
CA ASN A 139 -8.57 -16.87 -7.40
C ASN A 139 -8.36 -16.24 -8.79
N GLY A 140 -7.47 -15.24 -8.91
CA GLY A 140 -7.06 -14.71 -10.22
C GLY A 140 -6.38 -15.81 -11.02
N SER A 141 -6.83 -16.03 -12.26
CA SER A 141 -6.27 -17.02 -13.17
C SER A 141 -5.42 -16.38 -14.26
N PHE A 142 -4.18 -16.86 -14.43
CA PHE A 142 -3.30 -16.48 -15.53
C PHE A 142 -2.32 -17.61 -15.85
N SER A 143 -2.01 -17.80 -17.13
CA SER A 143 -0.92 -18.67 -17.58
C SER A 143 0.35 -17.87 -17.83
N THR A 144 0.23 -16.78 -18.61
CA THR A 144 1.32 -15.86 -18.91
C THR A 144 0.79 -14.43 -19.05
N ILE A 145 1.45 -13.50 -18.39
CA ILE A 145 1.28 -12.06 -18.57
C ILE A 145 2.57 -11.55 -19.23
N ASN A 146 2.47 -11.08 -20.47
CA ASN A 146 3.63 -10.60 -21.24
C ASN A 146 3.52 -9.08 -21.43
N PHE A 147 4.22 -8.34 -20.57
CA PHE A 147 4.21 -6.88 -20.54
C PHE A 147 4.88 -6.29 -21.80
N LYS A 148 5.93 -6.94 -22.34
CA LYS A 148 6.60 -6.52 -23.59
C LYS A 148 5.77 -6.71 -24.84
N LYS A 149 5.02 -7.81 -24.95
CA LYS A 149 4.10 -8.03 -26.08
C LYS A 149 2.99 -6.99 -26.06
N ALA A 150 2.51 -6.66 -24.87
CA ALA A 150 1.55 -5.59 -24.69
C ALA A 150 2.20 -4.23 -25.08
N GLU A 151 3.47 -3.98 -24.72
CA GLU A 151 4.22 -2.77 -25.12
C GLU A 151 4.39 -2.63 -26.63
N ALA A 152 4.82 -3.70 -27.30
CA ALA A 152 5.01 -3.73 -28.75
C ALA A 152 3.70 -3.55 -29.53
N ALA A 153 2.55 -3.86 -28.92
CA ALA A 153 1.23 -3.56 -29.48
C ALA A 153 0.82 -2.09 -29.33
N THR A 154 1.76 -1.20 -28.93
CA THR A 154 1.50 0.20 -28.56
C THR A 154 0.50 0.39 -27.43
N LEU A 155 0.21 -0.69 -26.67
CA LEU A 155 -0.55 -0.59 -25.42
C LEU A 155 0.32 0.00 -24.29
N PHE A 156 1.64 0.12 -24.51
CA PHE A 156 2.57 0.75 -23.57
C PHE A 156 3.39 1.81 -24.32
N GLN A 157 3.28 3.01 -23.82
CA GLN A 157 4.48 3.74 -23.44
C GLN A 157 4.53 3.62 -21.91
N PRO A 158 5.68 3.66 -21.24
CA PRO A 158 5.71 4.09 -19.84
C PRO A 158 5.09 5.48 -19.85
N GLN A 159 3.77 5.55 -19.69
CA GLN A 159 3.08 6.80 -19.78
C GLN A 159 3.53 7.58 -18.55
N ALA A 160 3.66 8.90 -18.70
CA ALA A 160 3.52 9.73 -17.53
C ALA A 160 2.22 9.29 -16.83
N PHE A 161 2.33 8.59 -15.70
CA PHE A 161 1.16 8.18 -14.94
C PHE A 161 0.36 9.44 -14.62
N VAL A 162 -0.96 9.40 -14.84
CA VAL A 162 -1.82 10.49 -14.41
C VAL A 162 -2.12 10.27 -12.95
N ASN A 163 -1.37 10.94 -12.08
CA ASN A 163 -1.56 10.88 -10.64
C ASN A 163 -2.95 11.45 -10.26
N THR A 164 -3.77 10.65 -9.60
CA THR A 164 -5.12 11.03 -9.14
C THR A 164 -5.21 11.22 -7.63
N CYS A 165 -4.06 11.33 -6.93
CA CYS A 165 -4.01 11.57 -5.47
C CYS A 165 -4.85 12.78 -5.05
N ASN A 166 -4.78 13.88 -5.81
CA ASN A 166 -5.53 15.12 -5.57
C ASN A 166 -7.00 15.07 -6.02
N GLN A 167 -7.43 13.96 -6.62
CA GLN A 167 -8.80 13.69 -7.02
C GLN A 167 -9.52 12.76 -6.04
N ARG A 168 -8.85 12.28 -4.99
CA ARG A 168 -9.50 11.50 -3.94
C ARG A 168 -10.68 12.26 -3.33
N GLY A 169 -11.82 11.57 -3.20
CA GLY A 169 -13.09 12.14 -2.77
C GLY A 169 -13.86 12.90 -3.85
N LYS A 170 -13.33 13.02 -5.08
CA LYS A 170 -14.00 13.64 -6.22
C LYS A 170 -14.43 12.61 -7.25
N ALA A 171 -15.47 12.96 -8.00
CA ALA A 171 -15.87 12.25 -9.20
C ALA A 171 -14.82 12.44 -10.30
N VAL A 172 -14.31 11.34 -10.83
CA VAL A 172 -13.38 11.29 -11.96
C VAL A 172 -13.96 10.37 -13.02
N SER A 173 -13.79 10.73 -14.29
CA SER A 173 -14.14 9.88 -15.40
C SER A 173 -12.97 8.95 -15.73
N GLY A 174 -13.26 7.67 -15.91
CA GLY A 174 -12.31 6.68 -16.41
C GLY A 174 -12.84 6.01 -17.65
N SER A 175 -11.93 5.45 -18.45
CA SER A 175 -12.23 4.75 -19.67
C SER A 175 -11.51 3.41 -19.66
N PHE A 176 -12.21 2.37 -20.05
CA PHE A 176 -11.70 1.00 -20.15
C PHE A 176 -12.39 0.33 -21.33
N ASP A 177 -11.85 -0.76 -21.87
CA ASP A 177 -12.46 -1.45 -22.98
C ASP A 177 -12.60 -2.95 -22.77
N ASP A 178 -13.38 -3.57 -23.64
CA ASP A 178 -13.27 -4.98 -23.94
C ASP A 178 -12.78 -5.11 -25.40
N PHE A 179 -12.60 -6.35 -25.88
CA PHE A 179 -12.16 -6.61 -27.24
C PHE A 179 -13.01 -5.97 -28.36
N PHE A 180 -14.21 -5.47 -28.05
CA PHE A 180 -15.19 -4.96 -29.02
C PHE A 180 -15.62 -3.51 -28.76
N LYS A 181 -15.48 -3.00 -27.54
CA LYS A 181 -16.09 -1.73 -27.14
C LYS A 181 -15.34 -1.03 -26.01
N THR A 182 -15.20 0.29 -26.15
CA THR A 182 -14.77 1.18 -25.08
C THR A 182 -15.95 1.67 -24.24
N TYR A 183 -15.77 1.66 -22.93
CA TYR A 183 -16.69 2.13 -21.91
C TYR A 183 -16.11 3.36 -21.21
N THR A 184 -16.98 4.28 -20.79
CA THR A 184 -16.61 5.42 -19.96
C THR A 184 -17.54 5.50 -18.76
N GLN A 185 -16.97 5.62 -17.56
CA GLN A 185 -17.74 5.74 -16.33
C GLN A 185 -17.17 6.84 -15.45
N THR A 186 -18.04 7.55 -14.74
CA THR A 186 -17.64 8.53 -13.71
C THR A 186 -17.94 7.99 -12.32
N LYS A 187 -16.91 7.87 -11.47
CA LYS A 187 -17.02 7.39 -10.08
C LYS A 187 -16.11 8.21 -9.16
N THR A 188 -16.35 8.12 -7.85
CA THR A 188 -15.54 8.82 -6.86
C THR A 188 -14.22 8.08 -6.58
N VAL A 189 -13.09 8.74 -6.82
CA VAL A 189 -11.75 8.17 -6.56
C VAL A 189 -11.49 8.06 -5.07
N GLY A 190 -10.93 6.94 -4.62
CA GLY A 190 -10.41 6.72 -3.28
C GLY A 190 -11.46 6.84 -2.18
N ASN A 191 -12.74 6.65 -2.49
CA ASN A 191 -13.79 6.56 -1.50
C ASN A 191 -13.66 5.22 -0.73
N PRO A 192 -13.33 5.25 0.57
CA PRO A 192 -13.10 4.05 1.37
C PRO A 192 -14.36 3.25 1.63
N ALA A 193 -15.54 3.87 1.54
CA ALA A 193 -16.82 3.18 1.66
C ALA A 193 -17.17 2.37 0.40
N SER A 194 -16.51 2.60 -0.74
CA SER A 194 -16.87 2.03 -2.04
C SER A 194 -15.67 1.46 -2.79
N ALA A 195 -14.83 0.67 -2.11
CA ALA A 195 -13.71 -0.09 -2.69
C ALA A 195 -12.45 0.69 -3.10
N CYS A 196 -12.28 1.96 -2.68
CA CYS A 196 -11.04 2.72 -2.88
C CYS A 196 -10.63 2.89 -4.35
N LEU A 197 -11.60 3.01 -5.25
CA LEU A 197 -11.40 3.11 -6.70
C LEU A 197 -10.24 4.04 -7.08
N GLY A 198 -9.37 3.59 -7.98
CA GLY A 198 -8.20 4.34 -8.43
C GLY A 198 -6.95 4.09 -7.62
N ARG A 199 -7.05 3.32 -6.54
CA ARG A 199 -5.89 2.87 -5.77
C ARG A 199 -5.20 1.75 -6.53
N CYS A 200 -3.89 1.85 -6.70
CA CYS A 200 -3.13 0.76 -7.28
C CYS A 200 -2.95 -0.39 -6.28
N GLY A 201 -3.16 -1.62 -6.76
CA GLY A 201 -3.04 -2.85 -6.00
C GLY A 201 -4.34 -3.30 -5.32
N VAL A 202 -4.34 -4.54 -4.83
CA VAL A 202 -5.50 -5.27 -4.34
C VAL A 202 -5.95 -4.71 -2.99
N GLY A 203 -7.28 -4.49 -2.88
CA GLY A 203 -7.99 -4.17 -1.65
C GLY A 203 -7.88 -2.71 -1.21
N CYS A 204 -8.78 -2.30 -0.32
CA CYS A 204 -8.72 -0.97 0.32
C CYS A 204 -7.72 -0.90 1.47
N VAL A 205 -7.64 -1.99 2.25
CA VAL A 205 -6.85 -2.09 3.48
C VAL A 205 -5.75 -3.09 3.21
N GLN A 206 -4.51 -2.65 3.30
CA GLN A 206 -3.35 -3.53 3.20
C GLN A 206 -2.68 -3.62 4.57
N SER A 207 -2.23 -4.82 4.94
CA SER A 207 -1.39 -4.99 6.12
C SER A 207 -0.02 -4.36 5.90
N GLU A 208 0.73 -4.07 6.97
CA GLU A 208 2.16 -3.75 6.85
C GLU A 208 2.92 -4.93 6.21
N PRO A 209 3.99 -4.66 5.42
CA PRO A 209 4.62 -3.37 5.07
C PRO A 209 3.93 -2.53 3.96
N GLN A 210 2.80 -3.01 3.43
CA GLN A 210 2.17 -2.48 2.23
C GLN A 210 1.30 -1.23 2.49
N LEU A 211 1.11 -0.83 3.76
CA LEU A 211 0.48 0.44 4.14
C LEU A 211 1.12 1.66 3.48
N ARG A 212 2.38 1.54 3.06
CA ARG A 212 3.14 2.60 2.40
C ARG A 212 2.81 2.74 0.92
N LYS A 213 2.23 1.71 0.27
CA LYS A 213 1.88 1.71 -1.15
C LYS A 213 0.47 2.23 -1.36
N ARG A 214 0.36 3.54 -1.55
CA ARG A 214 -0.90 4.25 -1.73
C ARG A 214 -0.86 5.08 -3.00
N GLN A 215 -0.41 4.49 -4.10
CA GLN A 215 -0.52 5.16 -5.39
C GLN A 215 -2.00 5.25 -5.80
N TYR A 216 -2.38 6.41 -6.30
CA TYR A 216 -3.65 6.59 -6.98
C TYR A 216 -3.36 7.15 -8.36
N THR A 217 -3.81 6.44 -9.39
CA THR A 217 -3.56 6.83 -10.77
C THR A 217 -4.80 6.61 -11.62
N GLN A 218 -4.79 7.20 -12.82
CA GLN A 218 -5.87 7.00 -13.78
C GLN A 218 -5.94 5.55 -14.26
N GLN A 219 -4.82 4.85 -14.47
CA GLN A 219 -4.88 3.46 -14.96
C GLN A 219 -5.39 2.49 -13.91
N CYS A 220 -4.98 2.67 -12.64
CA CYS A 220 -5.56 1.91 -11.54
C CYS A 220 -7.07 2.20 -11.40
N PHE A 221 -7.52 3.41 -11.72
CA PHE A 221 -8.94 3.76 -11.71
C PHE A 221 -9.71 3.11 -12.87
N ASN A 222 -9.16 3.15 -14.07
CA ASN A 222 -9.72 2.49 -15.25
C ASN A 222 -9.83 0.98 -15.02
N HIS A 223 -8.79 0.36 -14.47
CA HIS A 223 -8.79 -1.05 -14.10
C HIS A 223 -9.88 -1.39 -13.08
N ASP A 224 -9.99 -0.63 -11.99
CA ASP A 224 -11.03 -0.84 -10.99
C ASP A 224 -12.45 -0.71 -11.59
N LEU A 225 -12.65 0.23 -12.53
CA LEU A 225 -13.93 0.37 -13.24
C LEU A 225 -14.23 -0.85 -14.13
N CYS A 226 -13.21 -1.35 -14.85
CA CYS A 226 -13.33 -2.55 -15.68
C CYS A 226 -13.67 -3.78 -14.84
N VAL A 227 -12.97 -3.99 -13.72
CA VAL A 227 -13.26 -5.09 -12.79
C VAL A 227 -14.65 -4.95 -12.19
N GLY A 228 -15.08 -3.73 -11.85
CA GLY A 228 -16.44 -3.47 -11.38
C GLY A 228 -17.51 -3.82 -12.42
N GLN A 229 -17.19 -3.69 -13.72
CA GLN A 229 -18.09 -3.99 -14.82
C GLN A 229 -18.16 -5.48 -15.16
N PHE A 230 -17.01 -6.16 -15.27
CA PHE A 230 -16.91 -7.54 -15.78
C PHE A 230 -16.66 -8.59 -14.70
N GLY A 231 -16.32 -8.17 -13.47
CA GLY A 231 -16.13 -9.05 -12.32
C GLY A 231 -14.82 -9.85 -12.33
N THR A 232 -13.94 -9.65 -13.32
CA THR A 232 -12.66 -10.35 -13.42
C THR A 232 -11.50 -9.36 -13.51
N THR A 233 -10.47 -9.58 -12.68
CA THR A 233 -9.24 -8.78 -12.69
C THR A 233 -8.36 -9.04 -13.90
N LEU A 234 -8.49 -10.24 -14.48
CA LEU A 234 -7.75 -10.74 -15.63
C LEU A 234 -8.78 -11.22 -16.67
N GLY A 235 -8.43 -11.25 -17.96
CA GLY A 235 -9.37 -11.52 -19.06
C GLY A 235 -9.68 -10.26 -19.86
N PHE A 236 -10.94 -9.82 -19.87
CA PHE A 236 -11.34 -8.59 -20.57
C PHE A 236 -10.56 -7.37 -20.08
N CYS A 237 -10.27 -7.28 -18.77
CA CYS A 237 -9.52 -6.17 -18.18
C CYS A 237 -8.00 -6.37 -18.18
N SER A 238 -7.47 -7.23 -19.06
CA SER A 238 -6.06 -7.64 -18.99
C SER A 238 -5.09 -6.52 -19.35
N ASP A 239 -5.45 -5.68 -20.30
CA ASP A 239 -4.67 -4.50 -20.69
C ASP A 239 -4.77 -3.40 -19.63
N GLU A 240 -5.93 -3.12 -19.02
CA GLU A 240 -5.97 -2.18 -17.88
C GLU A 240 -5.22 -2.72 -16.67
N PHE A 241 -5.26 -4.03 -16.41
CA PHE A 241 -4.47 -4.65 -15.35
C PHE A 241 -2.97 -4.42 -15.58
N THR A 242 -2.55 -4.57 -16.84
CA THR A 242 -1.14 -4.43 -17.22
C THR A 242 -0.71 -2.95 -17.15
N ALA A 243 -1.57 -2.00 -17.55
CA ALA A 243 -1.34 -0.56 -17.38
C ALA A 243 -1.31 -0.15 -15.89
N ALA A 244 -2.24 -0.64 -15.07
CA ALA A 244 -2.27 -0.41 -13.64
C ALA A 244 -1.08 -1.03 -12.90
N SER A 245 -0.50 -2.12 -13.43
CA SER A 245 0.71 -2.74 -12.91
C SER A 245 1.94 -1.85 -13.02
N ASP A 246 2.10 -1.15 -14.15
CA ASP A 246 3.18 -0.18 -14.33
C ASP A 246 3.03 0.98 -13.34
N ASP A 247 1.82 1.55 -13.25
CA ASP A 247 1.49 2.61 -12.30
C ASP A 247 1.74 2.18 -10.84
N TYR A 248 1.36 0.95 -10.48
CA TYR A 248 1.59 0.40 -9.14
C TYR A 248 3.07 0.37 -8.74
N LEU A 249 3.96 0.07 -9.69
CA LEU A 249 5.39 0.02 -9.43
C LEU A 249 6.06 1.39 -9.42
N ASN A 250 5.63 2.26 -10.35
CA ASN A 250 6.38 3.44 -10.75
C ASN A 250 5.76 4.74 -10.24
N ALA A 251 4.45 4.78 -9.99
CA ALA A 251 3.82 5.98 -9.48
C ALA A 251 4.27 6.28 -8.05
N PRO A 252 4.39 7.57 -7.68
CA PRO A 252 4.72 7.96 -6.33
C PRO A 252 3.55 7.63 -5.42
N ASN A 253 3.87 7.27 -4.18
CA ASN A 253 2.85 7.13 -3.16
C ASN A 253 2.10 8.45 -2.98
N CYS A 254 0.78 8.39 -2.92
CA CYS A 254 0.03 9.44 -2.27
C CYS A 254 0.43 9.39 -0.80
N SER A 255 1.37 10.25 -0.41
CA SER A 255 1.53 10.63 0.99
C SER A 255 0.15 10.96 1.55
N PHE A 256 -0.09 10.70 2.84
CA PHE A 256 -1.36 11.02 3.49
C PHE A 256 -1.77 12.43 3.06
N TYR A 257 -2.84 12.52 2.27
CA TYR A 257 -3.14 13.73 1.53
C TYR A 257 -3.69 14.77 2.52
N VAL A 258 -2.79 15.54 3.11
CA VAL A 258 -3.10 16.58 4.09
C VAL A 258 -3.50 17.89 3.39
N ILE A 259 -3.11 18.07 2.13
CA ILE A 259 -3.40 19.28 1.35
C ILE A 259 -4.92 19.43 1.12
N GLY A 260 -5.42 20.66 1.23
CA GLY A 260 -6.82 21.00 1.06
C GLY A 260 -7.44 21.60 2.31
N LYS A 261 -8.77 21.72 2.29
CA LYS A 261 -9.59 22.29 3.35
C LYS A 261 -10.11 21.19 4.28
N TRP A 262 -10.01 21.44 5.58
CA TRP A 262 -10.39 20.56 6.66
C TRP A 262 -11.28 21.33 7.63
N ARG A 263 -12.32 20.68 8.15
CA ARG A 263 -13.07 21.17 9.30
C ARG A 263 -12.42 20.62 10.55
N GLN A 264 -11.76 21.46 11.33
CA GLN A 264 -11.26 21.12 12.65
C GLN A 264 -12.32 21.45 13.70
N THR A 265 -12.61 20.47 14.57
CA THR A 265 -13.38 20.61 15.79
C THR A 265 -12.44 20.39 16.96
N PHE A 266 -12.22 21.37 17.83
CA PHE A 266 -11.23 21.29 18.90
C PHE A 266 -11.75 21.77 20.24
N ASP A 267 -11.14 21.28 21.31
CA ASP A 267 -11.49 21.60 22.69
C ASP A 267 -10.20 21.65 23.52
N TRP A 268 -9.92 22.79 24.16
CA TRP A 268 -8.72 23.00 24.98
C TRP A 268 -8.74 22.27 26.32
N GLU A 269 -9.86 21.66 26.69
CA GLU A 269 -10.01 20.89 27.93
C GLU A 269 -10.55 19.48 27.67
N CYS A 270 -10.95 19.18 26.43
CA CYS A 270 -11.60 17.93 26.07
C CYS A 270 -12.82 17.62 26.93
N ASN A 271 -13.53 18.67 27.35
CA ASN A 271 -14.65 18.60 28.28
C ASN A 271 -16.02 18.60 27.55
N GLY A 272 -16.03 18.68 26.22
CA GLY A 272 -17.25 18.60 25.41
C GLY A 272 -17.79 19.96 24.95
N ALA A 273 -17.00 21.03 25.03
CA ALA A 273 -17.34 22.36 24.52
C ALA A 273 -16.51 22.72 23.27
N PRO A 274 -16.72 22.04 22.12
CA PRO A 274 -15.84 22.19 20.98
C PRO A 274 -16.05 23.50 20.21
N VAL A 275 -14.95 24.07 19.73
CA VAL A 275 -14.92 25.13 18.73
C VAL A 275 -14.65 24.53 17.36
N THR A 276 -15.31 25.05 16.32
CA THR A 276 -15.08 24.61 14.93
C THR A 276 -14.40 25.69 14.11
N VAL A 277 -13.35 25.33 13.39
CA VAL A 277 -12.64 26.19 12.42
C VAL A 277 -12.37 25.43 11.14
N THR A 278 -12.19 26.14 10.02
CA THR A 278 -11.68 25.54 8.79
C THR A 278 -10.17 25.75 8.71
N ILE A 279 -9.43 24.72 8.30
CA ILE A 279 -7.98 24.74 8.10
C ILE A 279 -7.69 24.42 6.64
N SER A 280 -6.94 25.28 5.97
CA SER A 280 -6.47 25.08 4.60
C SER A 280 -4.97 24.75 4.63
N HIS A 281 -4.60 23.51 4.31
CA HIS A 281 -3.20 23.09 4.16
C HIS A 281 -2.76 23.27 2.71
N PHE A 282 -1.60 23.88 2.50
CA PHE A 282 -1.02 24.17 1.20
C PHE A 282 0.18 23.26 0.90
N ALA A 283 0.48 23.05 -0.39
CA ALA A 283 1.62 22.24 -0.83
C ALA A 283 2.99 22.76 -0.35
N SER A 284 3.09 24.06 -0.07
CA SER A 284 4.27 24.73 0.51
C SER A 284 4.56 24.37 1.97
N GLN A 285 3.87 23.37 2.53
CA GLN A 285 3.94 22.98 3.95
C GLN A 285 3.51 24.10 4.91
N ARG A 286 2.71 25.06 4.41
CA ARG A 286 2.03 26.07 5.20
C ARG A 286 0.55 25.75 5.35
N PHE A 287 -0.10 26.34 6.35
CA PHE A 287 -1.55 26.33 6.46
C PHE A 287 -2.10 27.67 6.93
N SER A 288 -3.41 27.88 6.74
CA SER A 288 -4.18 28.99 7.30
C SER A 288 -5.49 28.49 7.89
N THR A 289 -6.07 29.23 8.84
CA THR A 289 -7.38 28.95 9.41
C THR A 289 -8.42 29.99 8.98
N SER A 290 -9.71 29.64 9.09
CA SER A 290 -10.82 30.60 8.89
C SER A 290 -10.84 31.76 9.90
N THR A 291 -10.04 31.69 10.95
CA THR A 291 -9.86 32.74 11.96
C THR A 291 -8.61 33.60 11.71
N GLY A 292 -7.93 33.41 10.58
CA GLY A 292 -6.74 34.19 10.19
C GLY A 292 -5.42 33.72 10.80
N LEU A 293 -5.41 32.60 11.55
CA LEU A 293 -4.17 32.03 12.06
C LEU A 293 -3.41 31.29 10.97
N THR A 294 -2.09 31.31 11.04
CA THR A 294 -1.19 30.66 10.08
C THR A 294 -0.14 29.81 10.78
N GLY A 295 0.50 28.93 10.00
CA GLY A 295 1.59 28.10 10.51
C GLY A 295 2.19 27.19 9.46
N THR A 296 3.00 26.24 9.92
CA THR A 296 3.59 25.18 9.11
C THR A 296 3.05 23.81 9.51
N TRP A 297 3.13 22.84 8.60
CA TRP A 297 2.75 21.47 8.89
C TRP A 297 3.75 20.48 8.30
N SER A 298 3.87 19.31 8.95
CA SER A 298 4.68 18.20 8.48
C SER A 298 3.96 16.87 8.71
N VAL A 299 4.32 15.85 7.92
CA VAL A 299 3.78 14.50 8.02
C VAL A 299 4.91 13.49 8.02
N THR A 300 4.91 12.59 9.01
CA THR A 300 5.83 11.45 9.09
C THR A 300 5.01 10.19 9.38
N GLY A 301 4.97 9.26 8.42
CA GLY A 301 4.03 8.13 8.48
C GLY A 301 2.58 8.65 8.54
N ASN A 302 1.76 8.12 9.43
CA ASN A 302 0.39 8.59 9.66
C ASN A 302 0.29 9.74 10.69
N LYS A 303 1.42 10.32 11.11
CA LYS A 303 1.45 11.42 12.07
C LYS A 303 1.55 12.75 11.36
N ILE A 304 0.71 13.70 11.76
CA ILE A 304 0.76 15.09 11.31
C ILE A 304 1.12 15.98 12.49
N VAL A 305 2.01 16.93 12.26
CA VAL A 305 2.30 18.00 13.22
C VAL A 305 1.99 19.32 12.54
N ARG A 306 1.12 20.13 13.14
CA ARG A 306 0.96 21.54 12.78
C ARG A 306 1.59 22.41 13.84
N THR A 307 2.38 23.39 13.43
CA THR A 307 2.95 24.41 14.32
C THR A 307 2.43 25.76 13.85
N TYR A 308 1.58 26.37 14.66
CA TYR A 308 1.11 27.74 14.43
C TYR A 308 2.25 28.73 14.64
N ASP A 309 2.22 29.85 13.94
CA ASP A 309 3.27 30.88 14.06
C ASP A 309 3.33 31.49 15.48
N ASN A 310 2.25 31.39 16.26
CA ASN A 310 2.20 31.78 17.66
C ASN A 310 2.70 30.69 18.64
N GLY A 311 3.25 29.59 18.14
CA GLY A 311 3.84 28.51 18.94
C GLY A 311 2.89 27.39 19.37
N ILE A 312 1.59 27.46 19.09
CA ILE A 312 0.66 26.34 19.32
C ILE A 312 1.06 25.14 18.43
N LYS A 313 1.01 23.93 18.98
CA LYS A 313 1.29 22.69 18.25
C LYS A 313 0.09 21.75 18.27
N ASN A 314 -0.34 21.28 17.11
CA ASN A 314 -1.32 20.20 17.00
C ASN A 314 -0.62 18.93 16.52
N ASN A 315 -0.64 17.88 17.34
CA ASN A 315 -0.09 16.57 17.02
C ASN A 315 -1.24 15.60 16.75
N GLY A 316 -1.38 15.19 15.48
CA GLY A 316 -2.47 14.36 15.01
C GLY A 316 -2.02 13.00 14.47
N THR A 317 -2.97 12.07 14.44
CA THR A 317 -2.89 10.84 13.66
C THR A 317 -3.93 10.91 12.56
N ILE A 318 -3.49 10.73 11.32
CA ILE A 318 -4.34 10.69 10.14
C ILE A 318 -4.94 9.29 10.06
N ALA A 319 -6.25 9.20 10.20
CA ALA A 319 -6.98 7.96 10.05
C ALA A 319 -6.89 7.46 8.60
N GLU A 320 -6.60 6.18 8.46
CA GLU A 320 -6.23 5.58 7.17
C GLU A 320 -7.39 5.52 6.17
N THR A 321 -8.62 5.52 6.68
CA THR A 321 -9.81 5.04 5.97
C THR A 321 -10.91 6.08 5.82
N ASN A 322 -10.76 7.31 6.32
CA ASN A 322 -11.87 8.27 6.26
C ASN A 322 -11.44 9.74 6.18
N MET A 323 -10.16 9.99 5.86
CA MET A 323 -9.61 11.35 5.81
C MET A 323 -10.03 12.16 7.05
N LYS A 324 -9.87 11.56 8.23
CA LYS A 324 -10.00 12.22 9.52
C LYS A 324 -8.63 12.35 10.15
N ILE A 325 -8.45 13.38 10.97
CA ILE A 325 -7.25 13.54 11.78
C ILE A 325 -7.73 13.72 13.21
N SER A 326 -7.27 12.90 14.14
CA SER A 326 -7.55 13.11 15.55
C SER A 326 -6.26 13.28 16.32
N GLY A 327 -6.26 14.09 17.37
CA GLY A 327 -5.02 14.37 18.08
C GLY A 327 -5.15 15.29 19.27
N SER A 328 -3.99 15.72 19.73
CA SER A 328 -3.84 16.67 20.84
C SER A 328 -3.28 18.00 20.37
N MET A 329 -3.59 19.05 21.13
CA MET A 329 -3.04 20.39 20.94
C MET A 329 -2.24 20.76 22.19
N THR A 330 -1.19 21.56 22.02
CA THR A 330 -0.41 22.11 23.13
C THR A 330 -0.08 23.57 22.83
N ASN A 331 -0.37 24.50 23.75
CA ASN A 331 0.04 25.90 23.61
C ASN A 331 1.44 26.16 24.18
N ALA A 332 1.93 27.40 24.07
CA ALA A 332 3.24 27.79 24.57
C ALA A 332 3.40 27.61 26.10
N GLN A 333 2.31 27.68 26.86
CA GLN A 333 2.27 27.47 28.31
C GLN A 333 2.11 25.99 28.70
N GLY A 334 2.08 25.07 27.73
CA GLY A 334 1.93 23.63 27.98
C GLY A 334 0.50 23.17 28.25
N ARG A 335 -0.52 24.05 28.14
CA ARG A 335 -1.93 23.64 28.22
C ARG A 335 -2.23 22.69 27.07
N LYS A 336 -2.93 21.59 27.39
CA LYS A 336 -3.26 20.53 26.42
C LYS A 336 -4.74 20.56 26.05
N GLY A 337 -5.05 20.33 24.79
CA GLY A 337 -6.41 20.09 24.28
C GLY A 337 -6.46 18.90 23.33
N CYS A 338 -7.62 18.69 22.71
CA CYS A 338 -7.84 17.69 21.68
C CYS A 338 -8.53 18.29 20.46
N PHE A 339 -8.36 17.64 19.31
CA PHE A 339 -9.03 18.03 18.09
C PHE A 339 -9.41 16.82 17.25
N ASN A 340 -10.41 17.01 16.41
CA ASN A 340 -10.82 16.12 15.34
C ASN A 340 -11.02 16.93 14.06
N ASP A 341 -10.33 16.56 13.00
CA ASP A 341 -10.48 17.13 11.67
C ASP A 341 -11.26 16.17 10.79
N SER A 342 -12.11 16.73 9.94
CA SER A 342 -12.75 16.03 8.82
C SER A 342 -12.41 16.74 7.52
N TYR A 343 -11.98 15.97 6.52
CA TYR A 343 -11.69 16.51 5.20
C TYR A 343 -12.93 17.13 4.57
N LEU A 344 -12.78 18.32 3.98
CA LEU A 344 -13.86 18.99 3.25
C LEU A 344 -13.65 18.91 1.74
N THR A 345 -12.53 19.42 1.24
CA THR A 345 -12.27 19.49 -0.21
C THR A 345 -10.82 19.76 -0.54
N THR A 346 -10.38 19.38 -1.75
CA THR A 346 -9.05 19.70 -2.28
C THR A 346 -9.01 21.06 -2.99
N GLN A 347 -10.11 21.84 -3.02
CA GLN A 347 -10.16 23.06 -3.84
C GLN A 347 -8.97 23.98 -3.56
N PRO A 348 -8.21 24.35 -4.61
CA PRO A 348 -7.16 25.34 -4.49
C PRO A 348 -7.81 26.69 -4.14
N LEU A 349 -7.18 27.44 -3.24
CA LEU A 349 -7.30 28.88 -3.27
C LEU A 349 -6.20 29.40 -4.19
#